data_AF-A0A8S3SEQ7-F1
#
_entry.id   AF-A0A8S3SEQ7-F1
#
_cell.length_a   1.000
_cell.length_b   1.000
_cell.length_c   1.000
_cell.angle_alpha   90.00
_cell.angle_beta   90.00
_cell.angle_gamma   90.00
#
_symmetry.space_group_name_H-M   'P 1'
#
loop_
_entity.id
_entity.type
_entity.pdbx_description
1 polymer ?
#
loop_
_entity_poly.entity_id
_entity_poly.type
_entity_poly.pdbx_seq_one_letter_code
_entity_poly.pdbx_strand_id
1 'polypeptide(L)'
;MPSIVEMYHKPVSAFFDAYKEKKPAEDMEVDGEKDGEPDMDVDSQPETSQREQQIDILSLIMNCVHTALSMVKDPEKDSPRTTERIKMVLNLIQNGHEEEGKTFLSGIAVHLQCLLKEKEDQESELHKEWLSTEASNPEHINSAGTFRRAAIQCLEEKLASLLAGIISFIDKNCNMNIVISEQAHRWQRFVWLEILNCPQVTQVHYTHSFSHPNQMMGEYVVQGTAYEGGGFLAGMPFSWLIYSQIDEIMKTTSEEPGSHENNGLLELVMKTASRLNQLHWGKFCLR
;
A
#
# COMPACT_ATOMS: atom_id res chain seq x y z
N MET A 1 19.08 -7.74 9.43
CA MET A 1 18.60 -8.66 8.37
C MET A 1 17.86 -9.83 9.03
N PRO A 2 16.69 -10.20 8.50
CA PRO A 2 15.86 -11.27 9.05
C PRO A 2 16.51 -12.63 9.01
N SER A 3 16.13 -13.48 9.97
CA SER A 3 16.63 -14.85 10.08
C SER A 3 15.91 -15.73 9.05
N ILE A 4 16.65 -16.63 8.40
CA ILE A 4 16.06 -17.63 7.49
C ILE A 4 15.01 -18.47 8.24
N VAL A 5 15.23 -18.71 9.54
CA VAL A 5 14.31 -19.44 10.42
C VAL A 5 12.97 -18.70 10.57
N GLU A 6 12.98 -17.35 10.64
CA GLU A 6 11.75 -16.56 10.73
C GLU A 6 10.90 -16.64 9.47
N MET A 7 11.54 -16.93 8.33
CA MET A 7 10.93 -16.94 6.99
C MET A 7 10.43 -18.32 6.58
N TYR A 8 10.93 -19.39 7.21
CA TYR A 8 10.63 -20.77 6.86
C TYR A 8 9.17 -21.13 7.14
N HIS A 9 8.53 -21.84 6.20
CA HIS A 9 7.10 -22.23 6.23
C HIS A 9 6.10 -21.07 6.42
N LYS A 10 6.51 -19.83 6.17
CA LYS A 10 5.59 -18.68 6.22
C LYS A 10 5.32 -18.13 4.82
N PRO A 11 4.05 -17.83 4.53
CA PRO A 11 3.71 -17.08 3.33
C PRO A 11 4.30 -15.66 3.42
N VAL A 12 4.52 -15.01 2.29
CA VAL A 12 5.12 -13.67 2.27
C VAL A 12 4.17 -12.65 2.90
N SER A 13 2.85 -12.83 2.74
CA SER A 13 1.85 -11.95 3.35
C SER A 13 1.87 -11.92 4.89
N ALA A 14 2.33 -12.99 5.54
CA ALA A 14 2.39 -13.08 7.00
C ALA A 14 3.41 -12.10 7.60
N PHE A 15 4.40 -11.67 6.81
CA PHE A 15 5.40 -10.70 7.28
C PHE A 15 4.81 -9.30 7.47
N PHE A 16 3.62 -9.04 6.95
CA PHE A 16 2.92 -7.76 7.07
C PHE A 16 1.97 -7.68 8.27
N ASP A 17 1.67 -8.78 8.97
CA ASP A 17 0.71 -8.79 10.08
C ASP A 17 1.17 -7.91 11.27
N ALA A 18 2.49 -7.84 11.51
CA ALA A 18 3.07 -7.00 12.55
C ALA A 18 2.90 -5.49 12.31
N TYR A 19 2.58 -5.08 11.06
CA TYR A 19 2.35 -3.68 10.73
C TYR A 19 1.01 -3.16 11.30
N LYS A 20 0.04 -4.05 11.54
CA LYS A 20 -1.27 -3.69 12.09
C LYS A 20 -1.28 -3.46 13.60
N GLU A 21 -0.30 -4.00 14.33
CA GLU A 21 -0.33 -4.05 15.80
C GLU A 21 0.43 -2.92 16.50
N LYS A 22 1.20 -2.10 15.78
CA LYS A 22 1.82 -0.89 16.37
C LYS A 22 0.79 0.24 16.47
N LYS A 23 -0.12 0.15 17.45
CA LYS A 23 -0.68 1.35 18.06
C LYS A 23 0.46 2.13 18.72
N PRO A 24 0.55 3.46 18.58
CA PRO A 24 1.49 4.23 19.37
C PRO A 24 1.17 4.01 20.85
N ALA A 25 2.19 3.65 21.63
CA ALA A 25 2.08 3.56 23.07
C ALA A 25 1.70 4.93 23.60
N GLU A 26 0.51 5.05 24.19
CA GLU A 26 0.11 6.23 24.94
C GLU A 26 1.11 6.44 26.07
N ASP A 27 1.61 7.67 26.17
CA ASP A 27 2.67 8.12 27.08
C ASP A 27 2.41 7.62 28.52
N MET A 28 3.36 6.82 29.03
CA MET A 28 3.44 6.52 30.47
C MET A 28 3.85 7.81 31.18
N GLU A 29 2.94 8.38 31.96
CA GLU A 29 3.27 9.38 32.98
C GLU A 29 4.32 8.79 33.94
N VAL A 30 5.52 9.34 33.92
CA VAL A 30 6.58 9.00 34.88
C VAL A 30 6.48 9.99 36.03
N ASP A 31 5.82 9.55 37.11
CA ASP A 31 5.90 10.17 38.43
C ASP A 31 6.95 9.42 39.27
N GLY A 32 7.88 10.15 39.86
CA GLY A 32 8.68 9.67 41.00
C GLY A 32 10.19 9.96 40.92
N GLU A 33 10.58 11.18 41.27
CA GLU A 33 11.91 11.47 41.81
C GLU A 33 12.15 10.68 43.11
N LYS A 34 13.25 9.91 43.20
CA LYS A 34 13.99 9.70 44.45
C LYS A 34 15.47 9.44 44.19
N ASP A 35 16.29 10.29 44.80
CA ASP A 35 17.74 10.25 44.89
C ASP A 35 18.28 9.03 45.67
N GLY A 36 19.47 8.56 45.29
CA GLY A 36 20.29 7.61 46.05
C GLY A 36 21.56 7.19 45.30
N GLU A 37 22.72 7.61 45.81
CA GLU A 37 24.09 7.43 45.31
C GLU A 37 24.62 5.97 45.21
N PRO A 38 25.78 5.73 44.55
CA PRO A 38 26.15 4.48 43.89
C PRO A 38 26.99 3.55 44.77
N ASP A 39 26.92 2.23 44.55
CA ASP A 39 28.10 1.36 44.67
C ASP A 39 27.92 -0.11 44.23
N MET A 40 29.03 -0.64 43.71
CA MET A 40 29.46 -2.04 43.57
C MET A 40 29.14 -2.88 42.30
N ASP A 41 30.25 -3.35 41.73
CA ASP A 41 30.43 -4.28 40.62
C ASP A 41 29.59 -5.56 40.69
N VAL A 42 28.87 -5.86 39.60
CA VAL A 42 28.48 -7.22 39.25
C VAL A 42 28.77 -7.44 37.77
N ASP A 43 29.82 -8.22 37.54
CA ASP A 43 30.17 -8.87 36.28
C ASP A 43 28.91 -9.48 35.64
N SER A 44 28.37 -8.77 34.65
CA SER A 44 27.24 -9.22 33.87
C SER A 44 27.73 -9.26 32.43
N GLN A 45 28.12 -10.47 32.01
CA GLN A 45 28.30 -10.83 30.61
C GLN A 45 27.17 -10.19 29.79
N PRO A 46 27.45 -9.61 28.60
CA PRO A 46 26.37 -9.19 27.74
C PRO A 46 25.65 -10.47 27.31
N GLU A 47 24.51 -10.75 27.95
CA GLU A 47 23.48 -11.56 27.34
C GLU A 47 23.16 -10.88 26.03
N THR A 48 23.79 -11.39 24.97
CA THR A 48 23.35 -11.20 23.61
C THR A 48 22.00 -11.91 23.55
N SER A 49 20.98 -11.23 24.06
CA SER A 49 19.60 -11.45 23.67
C SER A 49 19.61 -11.36 22.16
N GLN A 50 19.73 -12.52 21.51
CA GLN A 50 19.49 -12.70 20.10
C GLN A 50 18.01 -12.37 19.89
N ARG A 51 17.67 -11.07 19.89
CA ARG A 51 16.48 -10.59 19.22
C ARG A 51 16.73 -10.90 17.75
N GLU A 52 16.29 -12.08 17.34
CA GLU A 52 16.14 -12.43 15.94
C GLU A 52 15.46 -11.22 15.27
N GLN A 53 16.17 -10.64 14.31
CA GLN A 53 15.82 -9.34 13.75
C GLN A 53 14.66 -9.51 12.79
N GLN A 54 13.42 -9.40 13.28
CA GLN A 54 12.21 -9.40 12.45
C GLN A 54 12.38 -8.63 11.13
N ILE A 55 11.76 -9.14 10.05
CA ILE A 55 11.76 -8.47 8.73
C ILE A 55 11.27 -7.04 8.88
N ASP A 56 12.12 -6.07 8.55
CA ASP A 56 11.73 -4.68 8.42
C ASP A 56 11.06 -4.46 7.06
N ILE A 57 9.72 -4.55 7.06
CA ILE A 57 8.88 -4.36 5.89
C ILE A 57 9.05 -2.96 5.28
N LEU A 58 9.29 -1.94 6.09
CA LEU A 58 9.45 -0.57 5.59
C LEU A 58 10.72 -0.43 4.77
N SER A 59 11.85 -0.93 5.31
CA SER A 59 13.10 -0.98 4.57
C SER A 59 12.97 -1.80 3.28
N LEU A 60 12.21 -2.90 3.33
CA LEU A 60 11.98 -3.74 2.16
C LEU A 60 11.16 -3.03 1.08
N ILE A 61 10.07 -2.34 1.45
CA ILE A 61 9.28 -1.51 0.52
C ILE A 61 10.16 -0.42 -0.08
N MET A 62 10.99 0.24 0.73
CA MET A 62 11.90 1.29 0.28
C MET A 62 12.90 0.80 -0.77
N ASN A 63 13.48 -0.39 -0.56
CA ASN A 63 14.37 -1.00 -1.54
C ASN A 63 13.67 -1.32 -2.88
N CYS A 64 12.35 -1.51 -2.86
CA CYS A 64 11.57 -1.83 -4.05
C CYS A 64 11.16 -0.60 -4.87
N VAL A 65 11.20 0.62 -4.31
CA VAL A 65 10.62 1.83 -4.94
C VAL A 65 11.14 2.08 -6.35
N HIS A 66 12.46 2.04 -6.55
CA HIS A 66 13.05 2.30 -7.86
C HIS A 66 12.68 1.22 -8.88
N THR A 67 12.80 -0.05 -8.50
CA THR A 67 12.46 -1.19 -9.34
C THR A 67 10.98 -1.16 -9.73
N ALA A 68 10.09 -0.97 -8.76
CA ALA A 68 8.66 -0.85 -8.98
C ALA A 68 8.32 0.30 -9.95
N LEU A 69 8.86 1.50 -9.72
CA LEU A 69 8.54 2.65 -10.56
C LEU A 69 9.11 2.55 -11.97
N SER A 70 10.21 1.82 -12.17
CA SER A 70 10.71 1.52 -13.52
C SER A 70 9.77 0.64 -14.34
N MET A 71 8.95 -0.17 -13.66
CA MET A 71 7.91 -1.02 -14.25
C MET A 71 6.65 -0.21 -14.59
N VAL A 72 6.43 0.96 -13.99
CA VAL A 72 5.26 1.81 -14.26
C VAL A 72 5.49 2.62 -15.54
N LYS A 73 4.56 2.46 -16.49
CA LYS A 73 4.58 3.12 -17.80
C LYS A 73 3.41 4.08 -17.94
N ASP A 74 3.64 5.16 -18.67
CA ASP A 74 2.57 6.05 -19.14
C ASP A 74 2.03 5.53 -20.48
N PRO A 75 0.77 5.81 -20.83
CA PRO A 75 0.26 5.56 -22.17
C PRO A 75 1.16 6.20 -23.23
N GLU A 76 1.30 5.61 -24.42
CA GLU A 76 2.19 6.12 -25.48
C GLU A 76 1.95 7.59 -25.87
N LYS A 77 0.74 8.09 -25.62
CA LYS A 77 0.32 9.47 -25.93
C LYS A 77 0.71 10.48 -24.85
N ASP A 78 1.03 10.00 -23.65
CA ASP A 78 1.35 10.83 -22.49
C ASP A 78 2.87 10.99 -22.35
N SER A 79 3.29 12.12 -21.80
CA SER A 79 4.70 12.31 -21.44
C SER A 79 5.09 11.32 -20.33
N PRO A 80 6.27 10.67 -20.40
CA PRO A 80 6.70 9.76 -19.34
C PRO A 80 6.96 10.53 -18.04
N ARG A 81 6.39 10.06 -16.93
CA ARG A 81 6.46 10.70 -15.61
C ARG A 81 7.17 9.84 -14.55
N THR A 82 7.87 8.77 -14.95
CA THR A 82 8.58 7.86 -14.03
C THR A 82 9.47 8.61 -13.02
N THR A 83 10.27 9.56 -13.48
CA THR A 83 11.14 10.37 -12.60
C THR A 83 10.35 11.24 -11.63
N GLU A 84 9.20 11.77 -12.06
CA GLU A 84 8.31 12.54 -11.19
C GLU A 84 7.71 11.65 -10.10
N ARG A 85 7.20 10.46 -10.47
CA ARG A 85 6.67 9.49 -9.51
C ARG A 85 7.71 9.08 -8.47
N ILE A 86 8.96 8.85 -8.88
CA ILE A 86 10.06 8.55 -7.95
C ILE A 86 10.23 9.67 -6.94
N LYS A 87 10.28 10.92 -7.41
CA LYS A 87 10.40 12.08 -6.50
C LYS A 87 9.21 12.20 -5.56
N MET A 88 7.99 11.96 -6.04
CA MET A 88 6.77 12.03 -5.22
C MET A 88 6.76 10.95 -4.14
N VAL A 89 6.99 9.69 -4.51
CA VAL A 89 7.01 8.56 -3.57
C VAL A 89 8.12 8.75 -2.53
N LEU A 90 9.33 9.11 -2.96
CA LEU A 90 10.43 9.37 -2.03
C LEU A 90 10.15 10.57 -1.13
N ASN A 91 9.54 11.63 -1.64
CA ASN A 91 9.15 12.77 -0.82
C ASN A 91 8.10 12.36 0.22
N LEU A 92 7.02 11.67 -0.17
CA LEU A 92 6.02 11.18 0.78
C LEU A 92 6.63 10.30 1.88
N ILE A 93 7.59 9.43 1.54
CA ILE A 93 8.18 8.51 2.50
C ILE A 93 9.27 9.16 3.38
N GLN A 94 10.13 10.02 2.81
CA GLN A 94 11.33 10.54 3.49
C GLN A 94 11.20 11.98 3.99
N ASN A 95 10.44 12.82 3.29
CA ASN A 95 10.41 14.28 3.48
C ASN A 95 9.00 14.83 3.79
N GLY A 96 7.98 13.97 3.77
CA GLY A 96 6.61 14.34 4.11
C GLY A 96 6.48 14.75 5.58
N HIS A 97 5.34 15.32 5.94
CA HIS A 97 4.97 15.39 7.35
C HIS A 97 5.03 13.97 7.93
N GLU A 98 5.69 13.81 9.07
CA GLU A 98 6.02 12.49 9.63
C GLU A 98 4.80 11.54 9.67
N GLU A 99 3.63 12.09 10.00
CA GLU A 99 2.37 11.36 10.04
C GLU A 99 1.78 11.04 8.66
N GLU A 100 1.89 11.94 7.67
CA GLU A 100 1.42 11.69 6.29
C GLU A 100 2.25 10.59 5.63
N GLY A 101 3.57 10.60 5.83
CA GLY A 101 4.47 9.58 5.30
C GLY A 101 4.22 8.20 5.91
N LYS A 102 4.03 8.13 7.24
CA LYS A 102 3.60 6.90 7.92
C LYS A 102 2.26 6.40 7.39
N THR A 103 1.29 7.29 7.20
CA THR A 103 -0.05 6.94 6.69
C THR A 103 0.02 6.43 5.25
N PHE A 104 0.85 7.04 4.40
CA PHE A 104 1.08 6.58 3.04
C PHE A 104 1.69 5.17 3.03
N LEU A 105 2.77 4.96 3.78
CA LEU A 105 3.42 3.65 3.90
C LEU A 105 2.48 2.58 4.45
N SER A 106 1.61 2.96 5.38
CA SER A 106 0.58 2.08 5.93
C SER A 106 -0.38 1.60 4.85
N GLY A 107 -0.91 2.52 4.06
CA GLY A 107 -1.79 2.18 2.96
C GLY A 107 -1.11 1.24 1.95
N ILE A 108 0.14 1.54 1.56
CA ILE A 108 0.93 0.66 0.68
C ILE A 108 1.14 -0.73 1.31
N ALA A 109 1.52 -0.82 2.58
CA ALA A 109 1.76 -2.09 3.27
C ALA A 109 0.48 -2.94 3.36
N VAL A 110 -0.67 -2.32 3.66
CA VAL A 110 -1.96 -3.00 3.70
C VAL A 110 -2.34 -3.53 2.31
N HIS A 111 -2.14 -2.72 1.26
CA HIS A 111 -2.40 -3.14 -0.11
C HIS A 111 -1.51 -4.29 -0.57
N LEU A 112 -0.20 -4.22 -0.30
CA LEU A 112 0.73 -5.30 -0.57
C LEU A 112 0.30 -6.59 0.14
N GLN A 113 -0.08 -6.49 1.41
CA GLN A 113 -0.57 -7.64 2.16
C GLN A 113 -1.83 -8.25 1.52
N CYS A 114 -2.83 -7.43 1.18
CA CYS A 114 -4.07 -7.91 0.57
C CYS A 114 -3.81 -8.62 -0.76
N LEU A 115 -2.97 -8.03 -1.62
CA LEU A 115 -2.62 -8.61 -2.92
C LEU A 115 -1.81 -9.89 -2.80
N LEU A 116 -0.88 -9.96 -1.84
CA LEU A 116 -0.15 -11.19 -1.53
C LEU A 116 -1.11 -12.29 -1.07
N LYS A 117 -2.03 -12.00 -0.14
CA LYS A 117 -3.03 -12.99 0.31
C LYS A 117 -3.90 -13.48 -0.83
N GLU A 118 -4.42 -12.57 -1.65
CA GLU A 118 -5.25 -12.96 -2.80
C GLU A 118 -4.48 -13.85 -3.79
N LYS A 119 -3.20 -13.58 -4.03
CA LYS A 119 -2.34 -14.41 -4.87
C LYS A 119 -2.06 -15.77 -4.22
N GLU A 120 -1.68 -15.78 -2.95
CA GLU A 120 -1.35 -16.99 -2.19
C GLU A 120 -2.57 -17.92 -2.04
N ASP A 121 -3.78 -17.36 -1.89
CA ASP A 121 -5.04 -18.11 -1.83
C ASP A 121 -5.41 -18.78 -3.17
N GLN A 122 -4.91 -18.26 -4.29
CA GLN A 122 -5.06 -18.89 -5.61
C GLN A 122 -4.02 -20.00 -5.87
N GLU A 123 -2.92 -19.97 -5.12
CA GLU A 123 -1.87 -20.98 -5.17
C GLU A 123 -2.19 -22.11 -4.17
N SER A 124 -1.75 -23.34 -4.47
CA SER A 124 -1.76 -24.40 -3.46
C SER A 124 -0.83 -24.07 -2.28
N GLU A 125 -0.70 -24.96 -1.29
CA GLU A 125 0.19 -24.78 -0.12
C GLU A 125 1.67 -24.46 -0.44
N LEU A 126 2.10 -24.60 -1.71
CA LEU A 126 3.42 -24.24 -2.23
C LEU A 126 3.83 -22.79 -1.96
N HIS A 127 2.88 -21.86 -1.76
CA HIS A 127 3.18 -20.47 -1.45
C HIS A 127 3.96 -20.29 -0.14
N LYS A 128 3.91 -21.27 0.78
CA LYS A 128 4.71 -21.30 2.03
C LYS A 128 6.13 -21.84 1.82
N GLU A 129 6.39 -22.45 0.66
CA GLU A 129 7.64 -23.12 0.31
C GLU A 129 8.53 -22.28 -0.61
N TRP A 130 8.18 -21.02 -0.84
CA TRP A 130 8.91 -20.08 -1.71
C TRP A 130 10.42 -20.00 -1.41
N LEU A 131 10.82 -20.22 -0.15
CA LEU A 131 12.22 -20.26 0.26
C LEU A 131 12.96 -21.50 -0.28
N SER A 132 12.31 -22.67 -0.29
CA SER A 132 12.84 -23.93 -0.82
C SER A 132 12.62 -24.12 -2.32
N THR A 133 11.72 -23.35 -2.94
CA THR A 133 11.42 -23.42 -4.37
C THR A 133 12.06 -22.26 -5.14
N GLU A 134 11.64 -21.03 -4.87
CA GLU A 134 12.04 -19.84 -5.65
C GLU A 134 13.39 -19.27 -5.20
N ALA A 135 13.62 -19.09 -3.91
CA ALA A 135 14.89 -18.55 -3.40
C ALA A 135 16.04 -19.55 -3.52
N SER A 136 15.72 -20.84 -3.58
CA SER A 136 16.68 -21.93 -3.79
C SER A 136 17.01 -22.19 -5.25
N ASN A 137 16.41 -21.44 -6.18
CA ASN A 137 16.72 -21.55 -7.60
C ASN A 137 18.23 -21.26 -7.82
N PRO A 138 19.00 -22.18 -8.46
CA PRO A 138 20.42 -21.99 -8.70
C PRO A 138 20.77 -20.68 -9.42
N GLU A 139 19.92 -20.21 -10.34
CA GLU A 139 20.14 -18.94 -11.06
C GLU A 139 20.04 -17.74 -10.11
N HIS A 140 19.06 -17.76 -9.20
CA HIS A 140 18.89 -16.72 -8.18
C HIS A 140 20.05 -16.74 -7.18
N ILE A 141 20.50 -17.92 -6.72
CA ILE A 141 21.64 -18.01 -5.80
C ILE A 141 22.93 -17.52 -6.47
N ASN A 142 23.18 -17.91 -7.72
CA ASN A 142 24.40 -17.54 -8.44
C ASN A 142 24.47 -16.03 -8.71
N SER A 143 23.34 -15.40 -9.03
CA SER A 143 23.27 -13.94 -9.23
C SER A 143 23.37 -13.16 -7.91
N ALA A 144 22.74 -13.66 -6.85
CA ALA A 144 22.75 -13.04 -5.52
C ALA A 144 24.03 -13.31 -4.72
N GLY A 145 24.82 -14.31 -5.12
CA GLY A 145 26.06 -14.77 -4.47
C GLY A 145 25.86 -15.60 -3.19
N THR A 146 24.74 -15.44 -2.50
CA THR A 146 24.40 -16.23 -1.29
C THR A 146 22.91 -16.55 -1.25
N PHE A 147 22.55 -17.67 -0.63
CA PHE A 147 21.14 -18.05 -0.43
C PHE A 147 20.34 -16.99 0.33
N ARG A 148 20.94 -16.38 1.36
CA ARG A 148 20.31 -15.31 2.13
C ARG A 148 19.96 -14.11 1.25
N ARG A 149 20.90 -13.68 0.39
CA ARG A 149 20.62 -12.56 -0.53
C ARG A 149 19.57 -12.93 -1.57
N ALA A 150 19.59 -14.17 -2.06
CA ALA A 150 18.58 -14.69 -3.00
C ALA A 150 17.16 -14.68 -2.39
N ALA A 151 17.02 -15.05 -1.11
CA ALA A 151 15.75 -14.98 -0.41
C ALA A 151 15.21 -13.54 -0.30
N ILE A 152 16.07 -12.58 0.05
CA ILE A 152 15.66 -11.16 0.08
C ILE A 152 15.32 -10.64 -1.31
N GLN A 153 16.13 -11.01 -2.32
CA GLN A 153 15.87 -10.61 -3.70
C GLN A 153 14.52 -11.15 -4.21
N CYS A 154 14.20 -12.41 -3.90
CA CYS A 154 12.90 -13.00 -4.23
C CYS A 154 11.73 -12.22 -3.59
N LEU A 155 11.88 -11.77 -2.33
CA LEU A 155 10.91 -10.87 -1.70
C LEU A 155 10.83 -9.51 -2.41
N GLU A 156 11.97 -8.88 -2.66
CA GLU A 156 12.05 -7.57 -3.33
C GLU A 156 11.40 -7.62 -4.72
N GLU A 157 11.61 -8.68 -5.49
CA GLU A 157 11.01 -8.86 -6.82
C GLU A 157 9.48 -9.03 -6.75
N LYS A 158 8.98 -9.87 -5.84
CA LYS A 158 7.53 -10.04 -5.60
C LYS A 158 6.88 -8.71 -5.22
N LEU A 159 7.50 -7.99 -4.28
CA LEU A 159 6.96 -6.72 -3.78
C LEU A 159 7.08 -5.58 -4.79
N ALA A 160 8.17 -5.50 -5.55
CA ALA A 160 8.35 -4.46 -6.56
C ALA A 160 7.26 -4.55 -7.65
N SER A 161 6.93 -5.76 -8.09
CA SER A 161 5.86 -5.99 -9.06
C SER A 161 4.49 -5.55 -8.52
N LEU A 162 4.14 -5.94 -7.30
CA LEU A 162 2.89 -5.53 -6.66
C LEU A 162 2.83 -4.02 -6.40
N LEU A 163 3.93 -3.44 -5.91
CA LEU A 163 4.05 -2.00 -5.69
C LEU A 163 3.86 -1.22 -6.98
N ALA A 164 4.41 -1.69 -8.10
CA ALA A 164 4.22 -1.06 -9.40
C ALA A 164 2.74 -1.00 -9.80
N GLY A 165 1.99 -2.09 -9.60
CA GLY A 165 0.55 -2.11 -9.86
C GLY A 165 -0.26 -1.23 -8.89
N ILE A 166 0.13 -1.15 -7.62
CA ILE A 166 -0.47 -0.21 -6.67
C ILE A 166 -0.23 1.22 -7.13
N ILE A 167 1.01 1.59 -7.46
CA ILE A 167 1.35 2.95 -7.93
C ILE A 167 0.60 3.27 -9.22
N SER A 168 0.52 2.35 -10.18
CA SER A 168 -0.20 2.61 -11.44
C SER A 168 -1.69 2.84 -11.22
N PHE A 169 -2.29 2.18 -10.23
CA PHE A 169 -3.66 2.42 -9.81
C PHE A 169 -3.82 3.79 -9.13
N ILE A 170 -2.99 4.11 -8.14
CA ILE A 170 -3.16 5.34 -7.34
C ILE A 170 -2.74 6.61 -8.09
N ASP A 171 -1.92 6.50 -9.14
CA ASP A 171 -1.51 7.63 -9.98
C ASP A 171 -2.39 7.81 -11.24
N LYS A 172 -3.45 7.02 -11.38
CA LYS A 172 -4.48 7.24 -12.40
C LYS A 172 -4.91 8.71 -12.42
N ASN A 173 -4.95 9.31 -13.61
CA ASN A 173 -5.28 10.72 -13.80
C ASN A 173 -4.37 11.71 -13.04
N CYS A 174 -3.08 11.37 -12.88
CA CYS A 174 -2.11 12.18 -12.13
C CYS A 174 -2.51 12.43 -10.67
N ASN A 175 -3.25 11.51 -10.07
CA ASN A 175 -3.86 11.68 -8.75
C ASN A 175 -2.83 11.82 -7.61
N MET A 176 -1.60 11.34 -7.78
CA MET A 176 -0.53 11.57 -6.79
C MET A 176 -0.11 13.04 -6.71
N ASN A 177 -0.38 13.86 -7.74
CA ASN A 177 -0.10 15.30 -7.68
C ASN A 177 -0.87 15.98 -6.54
N ILE A 178 -2.04 15.45 -6.16
CA ILE A 178 -2.88 16.03 -5.09
C ILE A 178 -2.20 15.90 -3.73
N VAL A 179 -1.65 14.72 -3.42
CA VAL A 179 -1.07 14.47 -2.09
C VAL A 179 0.26 15.19 -1.89
N ILE A 180 1.02 15.44 -2.96
CA ILE A 180 2.33 16.11 -2.90
C ILE A 180 2.25 17.64 -3.08
N SER A 181 1.15 18.16 -3.65
CA SER A 181 1.06 19.59 -3.99
C SER A 181 0.97 20.46 -2.75
N GLU A 182 1.91 21.41 -2.62
CA GLU A 182 1.88 22.45 -1.59
C GLU A 182 0.59 23.29 -1.62
N GLN A 183 -0.02 23.41 -2.81
CA GLN A 183 -1.27 24.16 -3.00
C GLN A 183 -2.52 23.35 -2.68
N ALA A 184 -2.40 22.03 -2.48
CA ALA A 184 -3.56 21.21 -2.12
C ALA A 184 -4.05 21.55 -0.71
N HIS A 185 -5.36 21.67 -0.57
CA HIS A 185 -6.00 21.87 0.73
C HIS A 185 -5.75 20.66 1.63
N ARG A 186 -5.64 20.89 2.95
CA ARG A 186 -5.41 19.84 3.96
C ARG A 186 -6.41 18.69 3.84
N TRP A 187 -7.69 18.98 3.59
CA TRP A 187 -8.72 17.97 3.43
C TRP A 187 -8.47 17.07 2.21
N GLN A 188 -7.88 17.57 1.13
CA GLN A 188 -7.60 16.76 -0.07
C GLN A 188 -6.55 15.70 0.24
N ARG A 189 -5.46 16.08 0.91
CA ARG A 189 -4.40 15.13 1.31
C ARG A 189 -4.93 14.12 2.31
N PHE A 190 -5.72 14.57 3.27
CA PHE A 190 -6.37 13.71 4.26
C PHE A 190 -7.29 12.68 3.57
N VAL A 191 -8.26 13.11 2.76
CA VAL A 191 -9.14 12.19 1.99
C VAL A 191 -8.32 11.22 1.15
N TRP A 192 -7.27 11.70 0.48
CA TRP A 192 -6.42 10.88 -0.36
C TRP A 192 -5.78 9.74 0.45
N LEU A 193 -5.20 10.05 1.60
CA LEU A 193 -4.54 9.09 2.49
C LEU A 193 -5.54 8.12 3.14
N GLU A 194 -6.72 8.60 3.54
CA GLU A 194 -7.78 7.76 4.10
C GLU A 194 -8.33 6.76 3.08
N ILE A 195 -8.55 7.19 1.82
CA ILE A 195 -8.98 6.29 0.75
C ILE A 195 -7.91 5.23 0.49
N LEU A 196 -6.63 5.62 0.41
CA LEU A 196 -5.53 4.66 0.25
C LEU A 196 -5.49 3.62 1.38
N ASN A 197 -5.79 4.02 2.62
CA ASN A 197 -5.81 3.11 3.77
C ASN A 197 -7.10 2.28 3.89
N CYS A 198 -8.00 2.35 2.91
CA CYS A 198 -9.24 1.59 2.89
C CYS A 198 -9.30 0.64 1.67
N PRO A 199 -8.70 -0.56 1.75
CA PRO A 199 -8.69 -1.55 0.67
C PRO A 199 -10.08 -1.92 0.14
N GLN A 200 -11.10 -1.85 0.99
CA GLN A 200 -12.49 -2.17 0.65
C GLN A 200 -13.10 -1.15 -0.32
N VAL A 201 -12.57 0.08 -0.29
CA VAL A 201 -13.02 1.20 -1.14
C VAL A 201 -12.22 1.24 -2.42
N THR A 202 -10.89 1.09 -2.33
CA THR A 202 -9.99 1.09 -3.49
C THR A 202 -10.17 -0.14 -4.37
N GLN A 203 -10.54 -1.29 -3.79
CA GLN A 203 -10.88 -2.53 -4.51
C GLN A 203 -9.79 -2.96 -5.50
N VAL A 204 -8.52 -2.79 -5.11
CA VAL A 204 -7.37 -3.25 -5.91
C VAL A 204 -7.23 -4.75 -5.69
N HIS A 205 -7.44 -5.53 -6.76
CA HIS A 205 -7.46 -7.00 -6.73
C HIS A 205 -6.32 -7.58 -7.57
N TYR A 206 -5.71 -8.66 -7.09
CA TYR A 206 -4.64 -9.35 -7.81
C TYR A 206 -5.12 -9.84 -9.17
N THR A 207 -6.26 -10.54 -9.20
CA THR A 207 -6.86 -11.08 -10.43
C THR A 207 -7.08 -10.02 -11.51
N HIS A 208 -7.61 -8.85 -11.15
CA HIS A 208 -7.96 -7.81 -12.11
C HIS A 208 -6.78 -6.91 -12.48
N SER A 209 -5.89 -6.64 -11.53
CA SER A 209 -4.82 -5.65 -11.68
C SER A 209 -3.47 -6.27 -12.04
N PHE A 210 -3.31 -7.60 -11.98
CA PHE A 210 -2.01 -8.28 -12.14
C PHE A 210 -2.03 -9.50 -13.08
N SER A 211 -3.19 -9.85 -13.66
CA SER A 211 -3.34 -11.03 -14.56
C SER A 211 -3.33 -10.70 -16.05
N HIS A 212 -2.98 -9.48 -16.45
CA HIS A 212 -2.99 -9.09 -17.86
C HIS A 212 -1.72 -9.49 -18.62
N PRO A 213 -1.80 -9.81 -19.93
CA PRO A 213 -0.64 -10.25 -20.73
C PRO A 213 0.53 -9.25 -20.73
N ASN A 214 0.24 -7.94 -20.74
CA ASN A 214 1.29 -6.90 -20.68
C ASN A 214 2.05 -6.88 -19.34
N GLN A 215 1.45 -7.41 -18.27
CA GLN A 215 2.10 -7.51 -16.95
C GLN A 215 3.02 -8.74 -16.86
N MET A 216 2.88 -9.72 -17.77
CA MET A 216 3.88 -10.77 -17.94
C MET A 216 5.23 -10.24 -18.46
N MET A 217 5.24 -9.06 -19.08
CA MET A 217 6.48 -8.33 -19.43
C MET A 217 6.99 -7.45 -18.28
N GLY A 218 6.32 -7.47 -17.11
CA GLY A 218 6.69 -6.65 -15.95
C GLY A 218 6.37 -5.17 -16.13
N GLU A 219 5.42 -4.81 -16.99
CA GLU A 219 5.02 -3.41 -17.23
C GLU A 219 3.59 -3.12 -16.72
N TYR A 220 3.44 -2.00 -16.03
CA TYR A 220 2.19 -1.52 -15.45
C TYR A 220 1.82 -0.16 -16.03
N VAL A 221 0.89 -0.15 -17.00
CA VAL A 221 0.45 1.09 -17.65
C VAL A 221 -0.55 1.83 -16.77
N VAL A 222 -0.25 3.08 -16.45
CA VAL A 222 -1.17 3.98 -15.74
C VAL A 222 -2.35 4.28 -16.65
N GLN A 223 -3.56 3.92 -16.21
CA GLN A 223 -4.77 4.19 -16.98
C GLN A 223 -5.23 5.64 -16.76
N GLY A 224 -5.68 6.31 -17.81
CA GLY A 224 -6.36 7.60 -17.75
C GLY A 224 -7.86 7.48 -18.06
N THR A 225 -8.67 8.45 -17.61
CA THR A 225 -10.10 8.57 -17.96
C THR A 225 -10.36 9.71 -18.96
N ALA A 226 -9.32 10.17 -19.64
CA ALA A 226 -9.39 11.19 -20.67
C ALA A 226 -10.36 10.81 -21.80
N TYR A 227 -11.23 11.74 -22.20
CA TYR A 227 -12.07 11.63 -23.39
C TYR A 227 -11.44 12.48 -24.51
N GLU A 228 -11.43 11.97 -25.75
CA GLU A 228 -10.97 12.68 -26.96
C GLU A 228 -9.53 13.25 -26.93
N GLY A 229 -8.59 12.56 -26.28
CA GLY A 229 -7.16 12.88 -26.37
C GLY A 229 -6.71 14.10 -25.57
N GLY A 230 -7.58 14.71 -24.76
CA GLY A 230 -7.20 15.66 -23.72
C GLY A 230 -6.89 14.97 -22.40
N GLY A 231 -5.75 15.23 -21.77
CA GLY A 231 -5.41 14.66 -20.46
C GLY A 231 -6.38 15.13 -19.37
N PHE A 232 -6.91 14.21 -18.56
CA PHE A 232 -7.71 14.55 -17.38
C PHE A 232 -6.80 14.58 -16.14
N LEU A 233 -6.71 15.75 -15.50
CA LEU A 233 -5.98 15.94 -14.26
C LEU A 233 -6.95 15.87 -13.08
N ALA A 234 -6.68 14.98 -12.12
CA ALA A 234 -7.51 14.86 -10.93
C ALA A 234 -7.43 16.13 -10.07
N GLY A 235 -8.58 16.79 -9.88
CA GLY A 235 -8.76 17.85 -8.88
C GLY A 235 -9.30 17.35 -7.53
N MET A 236 -9.83 16.13 -7.50
CA MET A 236 -10.37 15.47 -6.31
C MET A 236 -9.67 14.11 -6.13
N PRO A 237 -9.27 13.74 -4.90
CA PRO A 237 -8.66 12.44 -4.64
C PRO A 237 -9.54 11.30 -5.13
N PHE A 238 -8.95 10.39 -5.90
CA PHE A 238 -9.61 9.17 -6.39
C PHE A 238 -10.94 9.43 -7.10
N SER A 239 -11.03 10.52 -7.87
CA SER A 239 -12.29 10.94 -8.52
C SER A 239 -12.93 9.87 -9.41
N TRP A 240 -12.13 9.06 -10.11
CA TRP A 240 -12.63 7.96 -10.94
C TRP A 240 -13.29 6.86 -10.11
N LEU A 241 -12.78 6.63 -8.90
CA LEU A 241 -13.29 5.60 -8.00
C LEU A 241 -14.61 6.07 -7.37
N ILE A 242 -14.65 7.32 -6.91
CA ILE A 242 -15.86 7.94 -6.37
C ILE A 242 -16.95 7.97 -7.44
N TYR A 243 -16.60 8.39 -8.66
CA TYR A 243 -17.51 8.37 -9.80
C TYR A 243 -18.05 6.96 -10.07
N SER A 244 -17.18 5.94 -10.13
CA SER A 244 -17.59 4.56 -10.37
C SER A 244 -18.56 4.04 -9.31
N GLN A 245 -18.35 4.38 -8.04
CA GLN A 245 -19.26 3.97 -6.97
C GLN A 245 -20.62 4.67 -7.08
N ILE A 246 -20.63 5.97 -7.37
CA ILE A 246 -21.88 6.71 -7.57
C ILE A 246 -22.64 6.13 -8.78
N ASP A 247 -21.95 5.87 -9.88
CA ASP A 247 -22.53 5.29 -11.10
C ASP A 247 -23.13 3.89 -10.85
N GLU A 248 -22.45 3.04 -10.07
CA GLU A 248 -22.96 1.73 -9.64
C GLU A 248 -24.23 1.87 -8.77
N ILE A 249 -24.23 2.80 -7.82
CA ILE A 249 -25.41 3.04 -6.98
C ILE A 249 -26.58 3.58 -7.82
N MET A 250 -26.30 4.46 -8.79
CA MET A 250 -27.32 5.01 -9.70
C MET A 250 -27.97 3.92 -10.55
N LYS A 251 -27.15 3.00 -11.10
CA LYS A 251 -27.65 1.87 -11.90
C LYS A 251 -28.51 0.92 -11.07
N THR A 252 -28.02 0.50 -9.91
CA THR A 252 -28.77 -0.42 -9.02
C THR A 252 -30.08 0.17 -8.52
N THR A 253 -30.14 1.48 -8.27
CA THR A 253 -31.38 2.16 -7.83
C THR A 253 -32.40 2.31 -8.97
N SER A 254 -31.94 2.38 -10.23
CA SER A 254 -32.81 2.51 -11.40
C SER A 254 -33.44 1.17 -11.84
N GLU A 255 -32.84 0.04 -11.43
CA GLU A 255 -33.28 -1.31 -11.80
C GLU A 255 -34.28 -1.93 -10.81
N GLU A 256 -34.51 -1.31 -9.64
CA GLU A 256 -35.48 -1.80 -8.64
C GLU A 256 -36.94 -1.52 -9.09
N PRO A 257 -37.76 -2.55 -9.36
CA PRO A 257 -39.13 -2.37 -9.86
C PRO A 257 -40.06 -1.89 -8.73
N GLY A 258 -40.30 -0.58 -8.66
CA GLY A 258 -41.28 0.01 -7.74
C GLY A 258 -40.95 1.41 -7.20
N SER A 259 -39.82 2.01 -7.57
CA SER A 259 -39.45 3.35 -7.10
C SER A 259 -40.27 4.44 -7.81
N HIS A 260 -41.39 4.81 -7.20
CA HIS A 260 -42.07 6.07 -7.52
C HIS A 260 -41.06 7.23 -7.43
N GLU A 261 -41.11 8.12 -8.42
CA GLU A 261 -40.16 9.19 -8.78
C GLU A 261 -39.72 10.15 -7.65
N ASN A 262 -40.23 10.01 -6.42
CA ASN A 262 -39.90 10.88 -5.28
C ASN A 262 -38.89 10.31 -4.26
N ASN A 263 -38.56 9.02 -4.30
CA ASN A 263 -37.66 8.41 -3.29
C ASN A 263 -36.25 8.04 -3.80
N GLY A 264 -36.00 8.06 -5.11
CA GLY A 264 -34.73 7.62 -5.68
C GLY A 264 -33.51 8.46 -5.26
N LEU A 265 -33.67 9.78 -5.12
CA LEU A 265 -32.61 10.66 -4.61
C LEU A 265 -32.30 10.41 -3.14
N LEU A 266 -33.32 10.19 -2.31
CA LEU A 266 -33.12 9.91 -0.88
C LEU A 266 -32.43 8.56 -0.70
N GLU A 267 -32.84 7.56 -1.48
CA GLU A 267 -32.23 6.23 -1.47
C GLU A 267 -30.79 6.26 -1.96
N LEU A 268 -30.50 6.99 -3.04
CA LEU A 268 -29.16 7.26 -3.53
C LEU A 268 -28.30 7.93 -2.45
N VAL A 269 -28.81 8.98 -1.80
CA VAL A 269 -28.11 9.69 -0.72
C VAL A 269 -27.83 8.75 0.45
N MET A 270 -28.78 7.90 0.84
CA MET A 270 -28.61 6.95 1.96
C MET A 270 -27.66 5.80 1.61
N LYS A 271 -27.74 5.23 0.40
CA LYS A 271 -26.82 4.20 -0.10
C LYS A 271 -25.39 4.77 -0.21
N THR A 272 -25.26 5.99 -0.74
CA THR A 272 -23.98 6.72 -0.82
C THR A 272 -23.44 7.02 0.58
N ALA A 273 -24.26 7.56 1.49
CA ALA A 273 -23.87 7.83 2.87
C ALA A 273 -23.47 6.57 3.65
N SER A 274 -24.15 5.43 3.41
CA SER A 274 -23.80 4.15 4.02
C SER A 274 -22.46 3.62 3.52
N ARG A 275 -22.16 3.75 2.21
CA ARG A 275 -20.85 3.39 1.65
C ARG A 275 -19.76 4.36 2.12
N LEU A 276 -20.06 5.66 2.19
CA LEU A 276 -19.18 6.66 2.80
C LEU A 276 -18.94 6.37 4.28
N ASN A 277 -19.91 5.87 5.05
CA ASN A 277 -19.65 5.48 6.44
C ASN A 277 -18.56 4.40 6.60
N GLN A 278 -18.30 3.58 5.57
CA GLN A 278 -17.18 2.61 5.57
C GLN A 278 -15.81 3.29 5.58
N LEU A 279 -15.72 4.50 5.04
CA LEU A 279 -14.55 5.37 5.08
C LEU A 279 -14.52 6.25 6.36
N HIS A 280 -15.38 5.99 7.35
CA HIS A 280 -15.51 6.77 8.59
C HIS A 280 -15.74 8.29 8.38
N TRP A 281 -16.53 8.69 7.37
CA TRP A 281 -16.70 10.10 7.00
C TRP A 281 -17.28 11.01 8.10
N GLY A 282 -17.96 10.45 9.11
CA GLY A 282 -18.46 11.22 10.25
C GLY A 282 -17.39 12.02 11.01
N LYS A 283 -16.10 11.68 10.87
CA LYS A 283 -14.97 12.46 11.40
C LYS A 283 -14.55 13.65 10.52
N PHE A 284 -15.02 13.74 9.28
CA PHE A 284 -14.64 14.79 8.30
C PHE A 284 -15.38 16.12 8.52
N CYS A 285 -16.56 16.10 9.17
CA CYS A 285 -17.37 17.32 9.38
C CYS A 285 -17.12 18.02 10.72
N LEU A 286 -16.20 17.52 11.55
CA LEU A 286 -15.99 18.00 12.93
C LEU A 286 -14.52 18.35 13.27
N ARG A 287 -13.64 18.53 12.28
CA ARG A 287 -12.26 18.98 12.48
C ARG A 287 -11.87 20.09 11.51
#